data_AF-A0A2V4NMS3-F1
#
_entry.id   AF-A0A2V4NMS3-F1
#
_cell.length_a   1.000
_cell.length_b   1.000
_cell.length_c   1.000
_cell.angle_alpha   90.00
_cell.angle_beta   90.00
_cell.angle_gamma   90.00
#
_symmetry.space_group_name_H-M   'P 1'
#
loop_
_entity.id
_entity.type
_entity.pdbx_description
1 polymer ?
#
loop_
_entity_poly.entity_id
_entity_poly.type
_entity_poly.pdbx_seq_one_letter_code
_entity_poly.pdbx_strand_id
1 'polypeptide(L)'
;MTDNATITEQRLRLARHRGQLTDPQSLAAAAQILVVVDTLLDLAYAVTTGTGGPLLVPLARLQLPGLLTAGVVFLIWFWRCHTNIRALAPERLTFSPGTAVVVWFVPIVCLWQPRQAIMDLARATGGVSTRLVNAWWAAWLTQLLGRPALTFAFGLAGYRGSATPWLALADTAAAALVIPMIRQITAAQRALIHAR
;
A
#
# COMPACT_ATOMS: atom_id res chain seq x y z
N MET A 1 6.06 -12.18 33.95
CA MET A 1 5.21 -12.37 32.73
C MET A 1 3.76 -11.92 32.92
N THR A 2 3.21 -11.95 34.13
CA THR A 2 1.86 -11.48 34.47
C THR A 2 1.64 -9.97 34.25
N ASP A 3 2.66 -9.14 34.50
CA ASP A 3 2.54 -7.68 34.50
C ASP A 3 2.25 -7.06 33.10
N ASN A 4 2.95 -7.54 32.06
CA ASN A 4 2.75 -7.08 30.68
C ASN A 4 1.36 -7.43 30.12
N ALA A 5 0.79 -8.56 30.54
CA ALA A 5 -0.53 -8.98 30.08
C ALA A 5 -1.63 -8.06 30.63
N THR A 6 -1.49 -7.63 31.89
CA THR A 6 -2.41 -6.71 32.58
C THR A 6 -2.30 -5.30 32.03
N ILE A 7 -1.09 -4.79 31.79
CA ILE A 7 -0.87 -3.45 31.19
C ILE A 7 -1.50 -3.36 29.79
N THR A 8 -1.31 -4.39 28.96
CA THR A 8 -1.87 -4.43 27.60
C THR A 8 -3.41 -4.46 27.64
N GLU A 9 -4.00 -5.20 28.57
CA GLU A 9 -5.45 -5.26 28.75
C GLU A 9 -6.03 -3.93 29.20
N GLN A 10 -5.35 -3.25 30.12
CA GLN A 10 -5.74 -1.91 30.56
C GLN A 10 -5.67 -0.90 29.41
N ARG A 11 -4.62 -0.96 28.58
CA ARG A 11 -4.50 -0.13 27.36
C ARG A 11 -5.61 -0.43 26.35
N LEU A 12 -5.94 -1.70 26.12
CA LEU A 12 -7.07 -2.12 25.28
C LEU A 12 -8.38 -1.50 25.77
N ARG A 13 -8.68 -1.60 27.07
CA ARG A 13 -9.89 -1.02 27.67
C ARG A 13 -9.93 0.50 27.52
N LEU A 14 -8.83 1.18 27.79
CA LEU A 14 -8.72 2.64 27.65
C LEU A 14 -8.89 3.08 26.19
N ALA A 15 -8.25 2.38 25.25
CA ALA A 15 -8.34 2.67 23.83
C ALA A 15 -9.75 2.43 23.28
N ARG A 16 -10.43 1.36 23.74
CA ARG A 16 -11.82 1.07 23.41
C ARG A 16 -12.77 2.14 23.97
N HIS A 17 -12.59 2.54 25.24
CA HIS A 17 -13.38 3.61 25.86
C HIS A 17 -13.21 4.96 25.15
N ARG A 18 -11.99 5.27 24.66
CA ARG A 18 -11.71 6.50 23.90
C ARG A 18 -12.15 6.42 22.43
N GLY A 19 -12.74 5.31 21.98
CA GLY A 19 -13.11 5.11 20.58
C GLY A 19 -11.92 5.07 19.61
N GLN A 20 -10.71 4.79 20.10
CA GLN A 20 -9.48 4.85 19.32
C GLN A 20 -9.20 3.58 18.50
N LEU A 21 -9.81 2.46 18.89
CA LEU A 21 -9.70 1.19 18.16
C LEU A 21 -10.83 1.09 17.16
N THR A 22 -10.48 1.07 15.88
CA THR A 22 -11.48 0.98 14.80
C THR A 22 -11.09 -0.12 13.83
N ASP A 23 -12.08 -0.92 13.40
CA ASP A 23 -11.83 -2.09 12.54
C ASP A 23 -11.21 -1.68 11.19
N PRO A 24 -9.98 -2.13 10.86
CA PRO A 24 -9.34 -1.80 9.59
C PRO A 24 -9.90 -2.58 8.40
N GLN A 25 -10.75 -3.59 8.60
CA GLN A 25 -11.16 -4.53 7.55
C GLN A 25 -11.86 -3.89 6.35
N SER A 26 -12.78 -2.95 6.58
CA SER A 26 -13.55 -2.33 5.49
C SER A 26 -12.66 -1.51 4.55
N LEU A 27 -11.72 -0.75 5.12
CA LEU A 27 -10.73 0.02 4.37
C LEU A 27 -9.71 -0.90 3.68
N ALA A 28 -9.32 -2.01 4.32
CA ALA A 28 -8.44 -3.01 3.72
C ALA A 28 -9.08 -3.64 2.48
N ALA A 29 -10.36 -4.04 2.58
CA ALA A 29 -11.13 -4.60 1.47
C ALA A 29 -11.30 -3.57 0.35
N ALA A 30 -11.64 -2.32 0.68
CA ALA A 30 -11.76 -1.25 -0.30
C ALA A 30 -10.43 -0.98 -1.03
N ALA A 31 -9.31 -0.92 -0.29
CA ALA A 31 -7.98 -0.75 -0.88
C ALA A 31 -7.62 -1.90 -1.82
N GLN A 32 -7.91 -3.14 -1.45
CA GLN A 32 -7.66 -4.32 -2.29
C GLN A 32 -8.50 -4.32 -3.55
N ILE A 33 -9.80 -4.01 -3.44
CA ILE A 33 -10.70 -3.90 -4.61
C ILE A 33 -10.19 -2.81 -5.55
N LEU A 34 -9.83 -1.63 -5.03
CA LEU A 34 -9.33 -0.53 -5.85
C LEU A 34 -8.00 -0.87 -6.53
N VAL A 35 -7.07 -1.54 -5.84
CA VAL A 35 -5.83 -2.03 -6.46
C VAL A 35 -6.12 -3.00 -7.60
N VAL A 36 -7.07 -3.93 -7.41
CA VAL A 36 -7.45 -4.88 -8.47
C VAL A 36 -8.08 -4.14 -9.65
N VAL A 37 -8.99 -3.20 -9.41
CA VAL A 37 -9.62 -2.39 -10.46
C VAL A 37 -8.58 -1.59 -11.24
N ASP A 38 -7.65 -0.93 -10.54
CA ASP A 38 -6.55 -0.16 -11.15
C ASP A 38 -5.65 -1.05 -12.02
N THR A 39 -5.29 -2.24 -11.52
CA THR A 39 -4.50 -3.24 -12.28
C THR A 39 -5.23 -3.69 -13.56
N LEU A 40 -6.55 -3.89 -13.48
CA LEU A 40 -7.35 -4.26 -14.65
C LEU A 40 -7.45 -3.11 -15.66
N LEU A 41 -7.54 -1.86 -15.20
CA LEU A 41 -7.52 -0.68 -16.06
C LEU A 41 -6.19 -0.55 -16.78
N ASP A 42 -5.06 -0.76 -16.10
CA ASP A 42 -3.72 -0.75 -16.69
C ASP A 42 -3.55 -1.85 -17.74
N LEU A 43 -4.05 -3.07 -17.47
CA LEU A 43 -3.99 -4.17 -18.43
C LEU A 43 -4.87 -3.88 -19.67
N ALA A 44 -6.08 -3.36 -19.47
CA ALA A 44 -6.96 -2.97 -20.57
C ALA A 44 -6.34 -1.84 -21.41
N TYR A 45 -5.71 -0.86 -20.76
CA TYR A 45 -4.99 0.21 -21.44
C TYR A 45 -3.83 -0.35 -22.26
N ALA A 46 -3.00 -1.22 -21.67
CA ALA A 46 -1.89 -1.86 -22.36
C ALA A 46 -2.33 -2.59 -23.65
N VAL A 47 -3.40 -3.38 -23.58
CA VAL A 47 -3.96 -4.08 -24.75
C VAL A 47 -4.46 -3.09 -25.81
N THR A 48 -5.16 -2.02 -25.40
CA THR A 48 -5.71 -1.04 -26.34
C THR A 48 -4.64 -0.18 -27.02
N THR A 49 -3.47 0.04 -26.40
CA THR A 49 -2.34 0.70 -27.09
C THR A 49 -1.82 -0.08 -28.29
N GLY A 50 -1.98 -1.40 -28.32
CA GLY A 50 -1.60 -2.24 -29.46
C GLY A 50 -2.63 -2.24 -30.60
N THR A 51 -3.90 -1.94 -30.31
CA THR A 51 -5.01 -2.02 -31.28
C THR A 51 -5.49 -0.66 -31.78
N GLY A 52 -5.20 0.43 -31.06
CA GLY A 52 -5.67 1.78 -31.42
C GLY A 52 -7.19 1.97 -31.32
N GLY A 53 -7.89 1.10 -30.58
CA GLY A 53 -9.35 1.08 -30.51
C GLY A 53 -9.98 2.28 -29.78
N PRO A 54 -11.32 2.43 -29.86
CA PRO A 54 -12.05 3.58 -29.30
C PRO A 54 -11.95 3.71 -27.77
N LEU A 55 -11.54 2.63 -27.08
CA LEU A 55 -11.38 2.61 -25.62
C LEU A 55 -10.07 3.23 -25.13
N LEU A 56 -9.11 3.52 -26.02
CA LEU A 56 -7.78 4.03 -25.64
C LEU A 56 -7.86 5.33 -24.86
N VAL A 57 -8.57 6.33 -25.37
CA VAL A 57 -8.67 7.66 -24.74
C VAL A 57 -9.46 7.61 -23.43
N PRO A 58 -10.63 6.94 -23.34
CA PRO A 58 -11.32 6.75 -22.07
C PRO A 58 -10.46 6.08 -21.00
N LEU A 59 -9.77 4.98 -21.33
CA LEU A 59 -8.92 4.26 -20.37
C LEU A 59 -7.74 5.10 -19.90
N ALA A 60 -7.11 5.87 -20.79
CA ALA A 60 -6.04 6.80 -20.43
C ALA A 60 -6.50 7.83 -19.38
N ARG A 61 -7.73 8.34 -19.51
CA ARG A 61 -8.30 9.34 -18.57
C ARG A 61 -8.63 8.75 -17.20
N LEU A 62 -8.81 7.44 -17.10
CA LEU A 62 -9.17 6.76 -15.85
C LEU A 62 -7.95 6.33 -15.02
N GLN A 63 -6.76 6.21 -15.61
CA GLN A 63 -5.56 5.75 -14.89
C GLN A 63 -5.22 6.63 -13.68
N LEU A 64 -5.05 7.93 -13.89
CA LEU A 64 -4.65 8.82 -12.79
C LEU A 64 -5.70 8.88 -11.67
N PRO A 65 -7.01 9.07 -11.95
CA PRO A 65 -8.04 8.99 -10.92
C PRO A 65 -8.10 7.63 -10.21
N GLY A 66 -7.95 6.52 -10.93
CA GLY A 66 -7.93 5.16 -10.37
C GLY A 66 -6.80 4.99 -9.35
N LEU A 67 -5.58 5.31 -9.77
CA LEU A 67 -4.38 5.27 -8.94
C LEU A 67 -4.52 6.16 -7.69
N LEU A 68 -4.98 7.41 -7.86
CA LEU A 68 -5.15 8.34 -6.74
C LEU A 68 -6.20 7.83 -5.74
N THR A 69 -7.31 7.27 -6.24
CA THR A 69 -8.37 6.73 -5.38
C THR A 69 -7.86 5.51 -4.60
N ALA A 70 -7.18 4.58 -5.27
CA ALA A 70 -6.55 3.43 -4.63
C ALA A 70 -5.51 3.87 -3.58
N GLY A 71 -4.65 4.83 -3.92
CA GLY A 71 -3.63 5.38 -3.05
C GLY A 71 -4.21 6.07 -1.81
N VAL A 72 -5.23 6.91 -1.96
CA VAL A 72 -5.89 7.58 -0.83
C VAL A 72 -6.51 6.57 0.12
N VAL A 73 -7.26 5.58 -0.39
CA VAL A 73 -7.89 4.56 0.46
C VAL A 73 -6.83 3.70 1.15
N PHE A 74 -5.74 3.34 0.46
CA PHE A 74 -4.59 2.67 1.05
C PHE A 74 -3.96 3.49 2.19
N LEU A 75 -3.76 4.80 2.00
CA LEU A 75 -3.18 5.67 3.03
C LEU A 75 -4.12 5.86 4.24
N ILE A 76 -5.43 5.93 4.02
CA ILE A 76 -6.42 5.98 5.11
C ILE A 76 -6.39 4.67 5.91
N TRP A 77 -6.36 3.52 5.24
CA TRP A 77 -6.17 2.21 5.87
C TRP A 77 -4.86 2.18 6.67
N PHE A 78 -3.76 2.63 6.05
CA PHE A 78 -2.42 2.59 6.64
C PHE A 78 -2.28 3.49 7.88
N TRP A 79 -2.84 4.69 7.81
CA TRP A 79 -2.95 5.61 8.94
C TRP A 79 -3.70 4.94 10.09
N ARG A 80 -4.86 4.35 9.80
CA ARG A 80 -5.69 3.67 10.80
C ARG A 80 -4.99 2.48 11.45
N CYS A 81 -4.24 1.71 10.67
CA CYS A 81 -3.41 0.64 11.21
C CYS A 81 -2.36 1.18 12.20
N HIS A 82 -1.68 2.29 11.87
CA HIS A 82 -0.74 2.92 12.79
C HIS A 82 -1.42 3.47 14.05
N THR A 83 -2.59 4.08 13.92
CA THR A 83 -3.36 4.61 15.06
C THR A 83 -3.76 3.49 16.02
N ASN A 84 -4.23 2.35 15.50
CA ASN A 84 -4.57 1.17 16.29
C ASN A 84 -3.37 0.64 17.08
N ILE A 85 -2.21 0.47 16.43
CA ILE A 85 -1.00 0.00 17.14
C ILE A 85 -0.52 1.05 18.15
N ARG A 86 -0.58 2.34 17.82
CA ARG A 86 -0.15 3.39 18.76
C ARG A 86 -0.98 3.40 20.04
N ALA A 87 -2.26 3.04 19.96
CA ALA A 87 -3.12 2.93 21.14
C ALA A 87 -2.81 1.68 21.98
N LEU A 88 -2.38 0.58 21.35
CA LEU A 88 -2.12 -0.70 22.01
C LEU A 88 -0.69 -0.82 22.55
N ALA A 89 0.28 -0.48 21.72
CA ALA A 89 1.71 -0.69 21.93
C ALA A 89 2.52 0.44 21.27
N PRO A 90 2.43 1.69 21.76
CA PRO A 90 3.14 2.84 21.19
C PRO A 90 4.65 2.64 21.13
N GLU A 91 5.22 1.89 22.07
CA GLU A 91 6.65 1.56 22.11
C GLU A 91 7.14 0.70 20.94
N ARG A 92 6.22 0.07 20.20
CA ARG A 92 6.54 -0.74 19.01
C ARG A 92 6.57 0.05 17.71
N LEU A 93 6.25 1.35 17.76
CA LEU A 93 6.25 2.21 16.59
C LEU A 93 7.37 3.24 16.65
N THR A 94 8.14 3.28 15.58
CA THR A 94 9.10 4.33 15.26
C THR A 94 8.37 5.54 14.65
N PHE A 95 7.34 5.31 13.83
CA PHE A 95 6.60 6.37 13.13
C PHE A 95 5.30 6.72 13.85
N SER A 96 5.01 8.02 13.94
CA SER A 96 3.65 8.47 14.29
C SER A 96 2.70 8.18 13.11
N PRO A 97 1.38 7.99 13.34
CA PRO A 97 0.43 7.75 12.25
C PRO A 97 0.47 8.85 11.18
N GLY A 98 0.60 10.13 11.58
CA GLY A 98 0.72 11.24 10.65
C GLY A 98 2.03 11.19 9.85
N THR A 99 3.16 10.98 10.52
CA THR A 99 4.47 10.86 9.85
C THR A 99 4.47 9.70 8.86
N ALA A 100 3.88 8.56 9.22
CA ALA A 100 3.77 7.39 8.36
C ALA A 100 3.05 7.68 7.03
N VAL A 101 2.13 8.66 7.01
CA VAL A 101 1.45 9.11 5.78
C VAL A 101 2.25 10.19 5.06
N VAL A 102 2.79 11.18 5.76
CA VAL A 102 3.49 12.32 5.14
C VAL A 102 4.70 11.89 4.32
N VAL A 103 5.42 10.84 4.73
CA VAL A 103 6.60 10.33 4.01
C VAL A 103 6.32 9.87 2.57
N TRP A 104 5.05 9.61 2.22
CA TRP A 104 4.64 9.26 0.86
C TRP A 104 4.63 10.43 -0.12
N PHE A 105 4.52 11.66 0.39
CA PHE A 105 4.33 12.86 -0.43
C PHE A 105 5.64 13.63 -0.67
N VAL A 106 6.70 13.31 0.07
CA VAL A 106 8.00 13.97 -0.05
C VAL A 106 8.85 13.16 -1.03
N PRO A 107 9.13 13.64 -2.26
CA PRO A 107 9.64 12.79 -3.35
C PRO A 107 10.91 12.00 -3.02
N ILE A 108 11.89 12.65 -2.38
CA ILE A 108 13.16 12.04 -2.00
C ILE A 108 12.95 10.99 -0.89
N VAL A 109 12.18 11.36 0.13
CA VAL A 109 11.90 10.51 1.30
C VAL A 109 11.06 9.28 0.93
N CYS A 110 10.16 9.45 -0.05
CA CYS A 110 9.28 8.41 -0.57
C CYS A 110 10.05 7.23 -1.18
N LEU A 111 11.35 7.38 -1.46
CA LEU A 111 12.19 6.31 -1.98
C LEU A 111 12.57 5.24 -0.93
N TRP A 112 12.49 5.54 0.38
CA TRP A 112 12.86 4.57 1.42
C TRP A 112 12.05 4.61 2.71
N GLN A 113 11.54 5.75 3.15
CA GLN A 113 10.85 5.83 4.45
C GLN A 113 9.48 5.13 4.48
N PRO A 114 8.67 5.12 3.42
CA PRO A 114 7.40 4.40 3.48
C PRO A 114 7.59 2.89 3.68
N ARG A 115 8.65 2.30 3.11
CA ARG A 115 9.07 0.94 3.43
C ARG A 115 9.33 0.75 4.92
N GLN A 116 10.04 1.68 5.55
CA GLN A 116 10.35 1.60 6.98
C GLN A 116 9.07 1.67 7.82
N ALA A 117 8.12 2.54 7.46
CA ALA A 117 6.83 2.65 8.14
C ALA A 117 5.99 1.36 8.02
N ILE A 118 5.99 0.71 6.86
CA ILE A 118 5.32 -0.60 6.70
C ILE A 118 6.04 -1.70 7.49
N MET A 119 7.37 -1.69 7.50
CA MET A 119 8.18 -2.61 8.31
C MET A 119 7.93 -2.45 9.81
N ASP A 120 7.74 -1.22 10.28
CA ASP A 120 7.37 -0.88 11.65
C ASP A 120 6.05 -1.58 12.03
N LEU A 121 5.04 -1.45 11.16
CA LEU A 121 3.75 -2.11 11.32
C LEU A 121 3.83 -3.64 11.24
N ALA A 122 4.63 -4.17 10.33
CA ALA A 122 4.87 -5.61 10.16
C ALA A 122 5.52 -6.21 11.42
N ARG A 123 6.51 -5.52 12.01
CA ARG A 123 7.15 -5.94 13.27
C ARG A 123 6.20 -5.83 14.46
N ALA A 124 5.43 -4.76 14.55
CA ALA A 124 4.51 -4.55 15.67
C ALA A 124 3.39 -5.59 15.72
N THR A 125 2.92 -6.02 14.53
CA THR A 125 1.85 -7.03 14.38
C THR A 125 2.37 -8.46 14.32
N GLY A 126 3.63 -8.67 13.94
CA GLY A 126 4.23 -10.00 13.75
C GLY A 126 3.66 -10.79 12.58
N GLY A 127 2.75 -10.20 11.80
CA GLY A 127 1.94 -10.92 10.81
C GLY A 127 2.53 -10.98 9.41
N VAL A 128 3.59 -10.23 9.11
CA VAL A 128 4.12 -10.07 7.74
C VAL A 128 5.61 -10.30 7.69
N SER A 129 6.05 -11.08 6.70
CA SER A 129 7.48 -11.31 6.47
C SER A 129 8.17 -10.07 5.88
N THR A 130 9.38 -9.78 6.37
CA THR A 130 10.27 -8.75 5.81
C THR A 130 10.51 -8.94 4.31
N ARG A 131 10.56 -10.19 3.85
CA ARG A 131 10.78 -10.52 2.43
C ARG A 131 9.64 -10.03 1.55
N LEU A 132 8.39 -10.19 1.98
CA LEU A 132 7.22 -9.72 1.23
C LEU A 132 7.22 -8.19 1.11
N VAL A 133 7.49 -7.48 2.22
CA VAL A 133 7.59 -6.01 2.22
C VAL A 133 8.70 -5.53 1.29
N ASN A 134 9.87 -6.17 1.33
CA ASN A 134 11.00 -5.84 0.46
C ASN A 134 10.68 -6.11 -1.03
N ALA A 135 10.08 -7.26 -1.34
CA ALA A 135 9.73 -7.62 -2.70
C ALA A 135 8.71 -6.64 -3.30
N TRP A 136 7.66 -6.33 -2.53
CA TRP A 136 6.68 -5.33 -2.93
C TRP A 136 7.31 -3.95 -3.12
N TRP A 137 8.17 -3.52 -2.19
CA TRP A 137 8.83 -2.22 -2.27
C TRP A 137 9.74 -2.10 -3.49
N ALA A 138 10.50 -3.16 -3.80
CA ALA A 138 11.34 -3.21 -4.99
C ALA A 138 10.50 -3.12 -6.28
N ALA A 139 9.38 -3.84 -6.33
CA ALA A 139 8.45 -3.76 -7.45
C ALA A 139 7.87 -2.34 -7.61
N TRP A 140 7.44 -1.72 -6.51
CA TRP A 140 6.93 -0.35 -6.51
C TRP A 140 7.98 0.68 -6.94
N LEU A 141 9.22 0.58 -6.47
CA LEU A 141 10.31 1.46 -6.92
C LEU A 141 10.63 1.29 -8.41
N THR A 142 10.53 0.06 -8.92
CA THR A 142 10.74 -0.24 -10.34
C THR A 142 9.68 0.46 -11.18
N GLN A 143 8.43 0.55 -10.70
CA GLN A 143 7.37 1.30 -11.39
C GLN A 143 7.60 2.80 -11.30
N LEU A 144 7.86 3.32 -10.09
CA LEU A 144 8.04 4.74 -9.85
C LEU A 144 9.18 5.33 -10.70
N LEU A 145 10.32 4.63 -10.77
CA LEU A 145 11.52 5.11 -11.46
C LEU A 145 11.64 4.56 -12.89
N GLY A 146 11.28 3.30 -13.10
CA GLY A 146 11.44 2.61 -14.37
C GLY A 146 10.49 3.11 -15.45
N ARG A 147 9.22 3.42 -15.12
CA ARG A 147 8.26 3.99 -16.08
C ARG A 147 8.80 5.29 -16.70
N PRO A 148 9.09 6.36 -15.93
CA PRO A 148 9.58 7.62 -16.51
C PRO A 148 10.95 7.44 -17.18
N ALA A 149 11.85 6.62 -16.63
CA ALA A 149 13.15 6.37 -17.23
C ALA A 149 13.05 5.69 -18.60
N LEU A 150 12.21 4.66 -18.74
CA LEU A 150 11.99 3.98 -20.02
C LEU A 150 11.29 4.88 -21.03
N THR A 151 10.26 5.63 -20.60
CA THR A 151 9.58 6.61 -21.45
C THR A 151 10.57 7.66 -21.98
N PHE A 152 11.44 8.18 -21.11
CA PHE A 152 12.46 9.15 -21.48
C PHE A 152 13.50 8.56 -22.44
N ALA A 153 14.06 7.38 -22.13
CA ALA A 153 15.06 6.72 -22.95
C ALA A 153 14.53 6.37 -24.35
N PHE A 154 13.30 5.85 -24.45
CA PHE A 154 12.65 5.56 -25.72
C PHE A 154 12.34 6.81 -26.54
N GLY A 155 11.98 7.91 -25.88
CA GLY A 155 11.86 9.21 -26.51
C GLY A 155 13.17 9.65 -27.18
N LEU A 156 14.31 9.52 -26.48
CA LEU A 156 15.63 9.84 -27.03
C LEU A 156 16.06 8.89 -28.16
N ALA A 157 15.72 7.60 -28.06
CA ALA A 157 16.09 6.59 -29.05
C ALA A 157 15.20 6.60 -30.31
N GLY A 158 14.19 7.48 -30.39
CA GLY A 158 13.24 7.50 -31.51
C GLY A 158 12.41 6.22 -31.63
N TYR A 159 12.25 5.48 -30.53
CA TYR A 159 11.51 4.22 -30.51
C TYR A 159 10.03 4.47 -30.81
N ARG A 160 9.50 3.81 -31.84
CA ARG A 160 8.11 3.99 -32.31
C ARG A 160 7.13 2.95 -31.75
N GLY A 161 7.60 2.02 -30.92
CA GLY A 161 6.75 1.00 -30.29
C GLY A 161 6.15 1.47 -28.96
N SER A 162 5.16 0.72 -28.46
CA SER A 162 4.53 0.96 -27.16
C SER A 162 5.25 0.14 -26.08
N ALA A 163 5.90 0.81 -25.12
CA ALA A 163 6.48 0.18 -23.92
C ALA A 163 5.42 -0.30 -22.92
N THR A 164 4.19 0.18 -23.09
CA THR A 164 3.07 0.09 -22.16
C THR A 164 2.73 -1.34 -21.72
N PRO A 165 2.76 -2.38 -22.59
CA PRO A 165 2.49 -3.75 -22.16
C PRO A 165 3.49 -4.30 -21.14
N TRP A 166 4.78 -3.98 -21.30
CA TRP A 166 5.81 -4.40 -20.36
C TRP A 166 5.67 -3.72 -19.00
N LEU A 167 5.27 -2.45 -19.02
CA LEU A 167 5.00 -1.67 -17.81
C LEU A 167 3.81 -2.23 -17.05
N ALA A 168 2.71 -2.55 -17.74
CA ALA A 168 1.51 -3.13 -17.12
C ALA A 168 1.77 -4.48 -16.43
N LEU A 169 2.69 -5.30 -16.95
CA LEU A 169 3.10 -6.54 -16.28
C LEU A 169 3.84 -6.28 -14.96
N ALA A 170 4.71 -5.26 -14.94
CA ALA A 170 5.39 -4.84 -13.71
C ALA A 170 4.40 -4.28 -12.68
N ASP A 171 3.39 -3.52 -13.12
CA ASP A 171 2.29 -2.98 -12.30
C ASP A 171 1.51 -4.13 -11.63
N THR A 172 1.15 -5.14 -12.43
CA THR A 172 0.47 -6.36 -11.98
C THR A 172 1.28 -7.09 -10.90
N ALA A 173 2.61 -7.16 -11.04
CA ALA A 173 3.46 -7.83 -10.06
C ALA A 173 3.46 -7.12 -8.69
N ALA A 174 3.52 -5.79 -8.62
CA ALA A 174 3.41 -5.11 -7.33
C ALA A 174 2.00 -5.21 -6.74
N ALA A 175 0.95 -5.15 -7.56
CA ALA A 175 -0.42 -5.35 -7.11
C ALA A 175 -0.60 -6.75 -6.47
N ALA A 176 -0.05 -7.79 -7.09
CA ALA A 176 -0.04 -9.14 -6.54
C ALA A 176 0.66 -9.24 -5.18
N LEU A 177 1.65 -8.39 -4.90
CA LEU A 177 2.39 -8.38 -3.62
C LEU A 177 1.72 -7.50 -2.55
N VAL A 178 1.05 -6.40 -2.93
CA VAL A 178 0.40 -5.50 -1.96
C VAL A 178 -0.84 -6.14 -1.33
N ILE A 179 -1.59 -6.93 -2.11
CA ILE A 179 -2.82 -7.60 -1.65
C ILE A 179 -2.54 -8.52 -0.43
N PRO A 180 -1.65 -9.53 -0.50
CA PRO A 180 -1.35 -10.38 0.64
C PRO A 180 -0.76 -9.60 1.80
N MET A 181 0.02 -8.54 1.55
CA MET A 181 0.56 -7.68 2.59
C MET A 181 -0.56 -6.97 3.38
N ILE A 182 -1.50 -6.30 2.70
CA ILE A 182 -2.68 -5.67 3.32
C ILE A 182 -3.48 -6.69 4.13
N ARG A 183 -3.70 -7.88 3.55
CA ARG A 183 -4.43 -8.98 4.20
C ARG A 183 -3.77 -9.45 5.48
N GLN A 184 -2.47 -9.72 5.45
CA GLN A 184 -1.73 -10.24 6.60
C GLN A 184 -1.64 -9.20 7.73
N ILE A 185 -1.38 -7.93 7.41
CA ILE A 185 -1.40 -6.83 8.39
C ILE A 185 -2.78 -6.72 9.04
N THR A 186 -3.84 -6.69 8.22
CA THR A 186 -5.21 -6.54 8.70
C THR A 186 -5.63 -7.72 9.56
N ALA A 187 -5.34 -8.96 9.16
CA ALA A 187 -5.65 -10.16 9.93
C ALA A 187 -4.91 -10.18 11.27
N ALA A 188 -3.62 -9.85 11.27
CA ALA A 188 -2.82 -9.79 12.51
C ALA A 188 -3.33 -8.69 13.46
N GLN A 189 -3.71 -7.52 12.94
CA GLN A 189 -4.32 -6.47 13.75
C GLN A 189 -5.67 -6.88 14.33
N ARG A 190 -6.53 -7.51 13.54
CA ARG A 190 -7.83 -7.99 14.04
C ARG A 190 -7.65 -9.07 15.10
N ALA A 191 -6.70 -9.97 14.93
CA ALA A 191 -6.34 -10.93 15.97
C ALA A 191 -5.92 -10.20 17.26
N LEU A 192 -5.10 -9.16 17.19
CA LEU A 192 -4.71 -8.37 18.37
C LEU A 192 -5.88 -7.63 19.04
N ILE A 193 -6.86 -7.16 18.26
CA ILE A 193 -8.04 -6.45 18.78
C ILE A 193 -9.06 -7.42 19.40
N HIS A 194 -9.18 -8.63 18.87
CA HIS A 194 -10.21 -9.61 19.24
C HIS A 194 -9.72 -10.81 20.06
N ALA A 195 -8.43 -11.05 20.24
CA ALA A 195 -7.91 -12.21 20.97
C ALA A 195 -8.14 -12.17 22.50
N ARG A 196 -9.05 -11.32 23.00
CA ARG A 196 -9.49 -11.23 24.40
C ARG A 196 -10.94 -10.73 24.44
#